data_AF-A0A520GV61-F1
#
_entry.id   AF-A0A520GV61-F1
#
_cell.length_a   1.000
_cell.length_b   1.000
_cell.length_c   1.000
_cell.angle_alpha   90.00
_cell.angle_beta   90.00
_cell.angle_gamma   90.00
#
_symmetry.space_group_name_H-M   'P 1'
#
loop_
_entity.id
_entity.type
_entity.pdbx_description
1 polymer ?
#
loop_
_entity_poly.entity_id
_entity_poly.type
_entity_poly.pdbx_seq_one_letter_code
_entity_poly.pdbx_strand_id
1 'polypeptide(L)'
;MYFPNNTDNSWETKSMASLNWNTANVQALKDFLVQKHTKSFMILVNGRIVMEEYFNGHTATTTWPWNSAGKTLVAATAGIAQQEGFVDINIRASQY
;
A
#
# COMPACT_ATOMS: atom_id res chain seq x y z
N MET A 1 -11.92 8.66 -5.21
CA MET A 1 -10.54 8.25 -4.85
C MET A 1 -9.70 8.30 -6.11
N TYR A 2 -8.45 8.74 -6.06
CA TYR A 2 -7.53 8.67 -7.22
C TYR A 2 -6.93 7.27 -7.34
N PHE A 3 -6.71 6.83 -8.57
CA PHE A 3 -5.95 5.63 -8.88
C PHE A 3 -4.88 6.01 -9.91
N PRO A 4 -3.63 5.56 -9.74
CA PRO A 4 -2.59 5.80 -10.73
C PRO A 4 -2.91 5.11 -12.05
N ASN A 5 -2.33 5.62 -13.14
CA ASN A 5 -2.43 4.98 -14.44
C ASN A 5 -1.79 3.58 -14.38
N ASN A 6 -2.33 2.63 -15.15
CA ASN A 6 -1.78 1.28 -15.28
C ASN A 6 -0.70 1.17 -16.37
N THR A 7 -0.45 2.23 -17.16
CA THR A 7 0.56 2.23 -18.24
C THR A 7 1.86 2.95 -17.88
N ASP A 8 1.92 3.63 -16.74
CA ASP A 8 3.12 4.34 -16.28
C ASP A 8 3.24 4.28 -14.74
N ASN A 9 4.35 4.81 -14.20
CA ASN A 9 4.64 4.82 -12.77
C ASN A 9 4.41 6.21 -12.13
N SER A 10 3.62 7.07 -12.76
CA SER A 10 3.35 8.41 -12.24
C SER A 10 2.27 8.37 -11.16
N TRP A 11 2.62 8.83 -9.96
CA TRP A 11 1.68 8.99 -8.86
C TRP A 11 1.48 10.46 -8.53
N GLU A 12 0.22 10.90 -8.49
CA GLU A 12 -0.10 12.21 -7.94
C GLU A 12 0.24 12.28 -6.45
N THR A 13 0.81 13.41 -6.05
CA THR A 13 1.14 13.69 -4.65
C THR A 13 0.17 14.69 -4.03
N LYS A 14 0.09 14.69 -2.71
CA LYS A 14 -0.65 15.70 -1.94
C LYS A 14 0.23 16.21 -0.80
N SER A 15 0.36 17.53 -0.68
CA SER A 15 1.21 18.11 0.36
C SER A 15 0.56 17.95 1.74
N MET A 16 1.38 17.70 2.77
CA MET A 16 0.95 17.67 4.17
C MET A 16 0.31 19.00 4.60
N ALA A 17 0.79 20.13 4.07
CA ALA A 17 0.22 21.46 4.32
C ALA A 17 -1.23 21.56 3.83
N SER A 18 -1.54 21.01 2.64
CA SER A 18 -2.93 20.98 2.11
C SER A 18 -3.89 20.11 2.94
N LEU A 19 -3.34 19.30 3.85
CA LEU A 19 -4.07 18.46 4.80
C LEU A 19 -4.10 19.06 6.21
N ASN A 20 -3.50 20.23 6.43
CA ASN A 20 -3.31 20.85 7.74
C ASN A 20 -2.58 19.92 8.74
N TRP A 21 -1.64 19.09 8.26
CA TRP A 21 -0.87 18.21 9.13
C TRP A 21 0.29 18.94 9.79
N ASN A 22 0.64 18.53 11.01
CA ASN A 22 1.81 19.04 11.72
C ASN A 22 3.10 18.49 11.08
N THR A 23 3.77 19.31 10.29
CA THR A 23 5.02 18.94 9.61
C THR A 23 6.23 18.98 10.53
N ALA A 24 6.15 19.59 11.71
CA ALA A 24 7.29 19.71 12.63
C ALA A 24 7.75 18.36 13.19
N ASN A 25 6.86 17.37 13.26
CA ASN A 25 7.16 16.03 13.79
C ASN A 25 7.55 15.01 12.72
N VAL A 26 7.69 15.42 11.44
CA VAL A 26 8.07 14.50 10.36
C VAL A 26 9.44 13.88 10.62
N GLN A 27 10.40 14.65 11.13
CA GLN A 27 11.73 14.11 11.42
C GLN A 27 11.69 13.06 12.53
N ALA A 28 10.96 13.32 13.63
CA ALA A 28 10.80 12.36 14.71
C ALA A 28 10.14 11.05 14.25
N LEU A 29 9.18 11.13 13.30
CA LEU A 29 8.62 9.94 12.65
C LEU A 29 9.68 9.18 11.85
N LYS A 30 10.48 9.86 11.02
CA LYS A 30 11.57 9.21 10.24
C LYS A 30 12.58 8.53 11.15
N ASP A 31 12.98 9.20 12.23
CA ASP A 31 13.91 8.66 13.22
C ASP A 31 13.33 7.38 13.88
N PHE A 32 12.05 7.41 14.24
CA PHE A 32 11.35 6.24 14.75
C PHE A 32 11.31 5.10 13.72
N LEU A 33 11.02 5.39 12.45
CA LEU A 33 10.98 4.38 11.39
C LEU A 33 12.34 3.70 11.21
N VAL A 34 13.43 4.48 11.22
CA VAL A 34 14.81 3.95 11.17
C VAL A 34 15.11 3.11 12.41
N GLN A 35 14.77 3.60 13.61
CA GLN A 35 14.97 2.86 14.87
C GLN A 35 14.22 1.51 14.88
N LYS A 36 13.06 1.44 14.23
CA LYS A 36 12.27 0.21 14.08
C LYS A 36 12.67 -0.63 12.87
N HIS A 37 13.80 -0.33 12.24
CA HIS A 37 14.33 -1.04 11.07
C HIS A 37 13.34 -1.09 9.90
N THR A 38 12.49 -0.07 9.76
CA THR A 38 11.57 0.07 8.63
C THR A 38 12.38 0.13 7.34
N LYS A 39 11.92 -0.58 6.32
CA LYS A 39 12.56 -0.62 5.00
C LYS A 39 11.94 0.38 4.03
N SER A 40 10.62 0.41 3.97
CA SER A 40 9.82 1.33 3.16
C SER A 40 8.61 1.78 3.97
N PHE A 41 8.21 3.04 3.83
CA PHE A 41 7.04 3.62 4.48
C PHE A 41 6.30 4.53 3.51
N MET A 42 4.97 4.44 3.47
CA MET A 42 4.14 5.24 2.58
C MET A 42 2.84 5.65 3.28
N ILE A 43 2.39 6.88 3.02
CA ILE A 43 1.08 7.37 3.41
C ILE A 43 0.34 7.81 2.16
N LEU A 44 -0.84 7.21 1.94
CA LEU A 44 -1.77 7.59 0.88
C LEU A 44 -3.00 8.27 1.47
N VAL A 45 -3.42 9.38 0.88
CA VAL A 45 -4.70 10.03 1.19
C VAL A 45 -5.52 10.19 -0.08
N ASN A 46 -6.69 9.55 -0.12
CA ASN A 46 -7.54 9.49 -1.31
C ASN A 46 -6.80 9.01 -2.57
N GLY A 47 -5.87 8.06 -2.40
CA GLY A 47 -5.07 7.46 -3.46
C GLY A 47 -3.78 8.20 -3.83
N ARG A 48 -3.54 9.40 -3.28
CA ARG A 48 -2.36 10.23 -3.59
C ARG A 48 -1.28 10.08 -2.53
N ILE A 49 -0.02 10.11 -2.95
CA ILE A 49 1.13 10.00 -2.04
C ILE A 49 1.28 11.30 -1.24
N VAL A 50 1.25 11.19 0.08
CA VAL A 50 1.55 12.32 0.99
C VAL A 50 2.97 12.25 1.53
N MET A 51 3.45 11.03 1.78
CA MET A 51 4.80 10.74 2.23
C MET A 51 5.19 9.38 1.68
N GLU A 52 6.44 9.27 1.26
CA GLU A 52 7.04 8.04 0.77
C GLU A 52 8.53 8.07 1.15
N GLU A 53 8.98 7.10 1.92
CA GLU A 53 10.33 7.04 2.47
C GLU A 53 10.92 5.64 2.32
N TYR A 54 12.20 5.58 1.94
CA TYR A 54 12.94 4.35 1.76
C TYR A 54 14.24 4.40 2.55
N PHE A 55 14.55 3.34 3.27
CA PHE A 55 15.70 3.28 4.17
C PHE A 55 16.59 2.08 3.85
N ASN A 56 17.86 2.17 4.27
CA ASN A 56 18.79 1.05 4.22
C ASN A 56 18.90 0.38 2.82
N GLY A 57 19.04 1.21 1.79
CA GLY A 57 19.24 0.77 0.40
C GLY A 57 17.96 0.38 -0.36
N HIS A 58 16.78 0.43 0.27
CA HIS A 58 15.51 0.24 -0.43
C HIS A 58 15.22 1.39 -1.39
N THR A 59 14.47 1.09 -2.42
CA THR A 59 13.92 2.03 -3.41
C THR A 59 12.44 1.72 -3.65
N ALA A 60 11.76 2.59 -4.40
CA ALA A 60 10.37 2.37 -4.81
C ALA A 60 10.11 1.07 -5.57
N THR A 61 11.14 0.52 -6.21
CA THR A 61 11.04 -0.71 -7.02
C THR A 61 11.68 -1.93 -6.34
N THR A 62 12.10 -1.80 -5.08
CA THR A 62 12.71 -2.93 -4.36
C THR A 62 11.64 -3.94 -3.95
N THR A 63 11.73 -5.17 -4.48
CA THR A 63 10.87 -6.28 -4.06
C THR A 63 11.18 -6.69 -2.62
N TRP A 64 10.14 -6.91 -1.82
CA TRP A 64 10.26 -7.32 -0.41
C TRP A 64 9.20 -8.37 -0.06
N PRO A 65 9.46 -9.33 0.85
CA PRO A 65 8.45 -10.28 1.30
C PRO A 65 7.30 -9.60 2.06
N TRP A 66 6.07 -9.79 1.58
CA TRP A 66 4.85 -9.25 2.21
C TRP A 66 4.33 -10.13 3.35
N ASN A 67 4.85 -11.35 3.48
CA ASN A 67 4.40 -12.34 4.47
C ASN A 67 2.86 -12.44 4.48
N SER A 68 2.23 -12.40 5.65
CA SER A 68 0.77 -12.51 5.77
C SER A 68 -0.02 -11.36 5.14
N ALA A 69 0.58 -10.22 4.82
CA ALA A 69 -0.14 -9.16 4.09
C ALA A 69 -0.60 -9.62 2.69
N GLY A 70 0.07 -10.62 2.11
CA GLY A 70 -0.39 -11.27 0.87
C GLY A 70 -1.79 -11.89 0.96
N LYS A 71 -2.26 -12.24 2.17
CA LYS A 71 -3.63 -12.76 2.36
C LYS A 71 -4.70 -11.74 1.99
N THR A 72 -4.44 -10.45 2.20
CA THR A 72 -5.38 -9.38 1.80
C THR A 72 -5.55 -9.34 0.29
N LEU A 73 -4.45 -9.49 -0.47
CA LEU A 73 -4.50 -9.56 -1.93
C LEU A 73 -5.29 -10.79 -2.38
N VAL A 74 -5.01 -11.97 -1.80
CA VAL A 74 -5.75 -13.20 -2.12
C VAL A 74 -7.24 -13.07 -1.80
N ALA A 75 -7.59 -12.48 -0.66
CA ALA A 75 -8.99 -12.26 -0.28
C ALA A 75 -9.70 -11.31 -1.26
N ALA A 76 -9.04 -10.23 -1.68
CA ALA A 76 -9.58 -9.33 -2.70
C ALA A 76 -9.81 -10.04 -4.04
N THR A 77 -8.83 -10.81 -4.50
CA THR A 77 -8.95 -11.60 -5.74
C THR A 77 -10.08 -12.64 -5.66
N ALA A 78 -10.20 -13.35 -4.53
CA ALA A 78 -11.28 -14.30 -4.31
C ALA A 78 -12.66 -13.61 -4.27
N GLY A 79 -12.74 -12.41 -3.67
CA GLY A 79 -13.95 -11.59 -3.69
C GLY A 79 -14.35 -11.14 -5.09
N ILE A 80 -13.39 -10.77 -5.94
CA ILE A 80 -13.64 -10.46 -7.35
C ILE A 80 -14.13 -11.71 -8.09
N ALA A 81 -13.47 -12.86 -7.90
CA ALA A 81 -13.91 -14.11 -8.51
C ALA A 81 -15.34 -14.52 -8.08
N GLN A 82 -15.70 -14.28 -6.82
CA GLN A 82 -17.08 -14.43 -6.34
C GLN A 82 -18.04 -13.48 -7.05
N GLN A 83 -17.69 -12.20 -7.14
CA GLN A 83 -18.52 -11.17 -7.77
C GLN A 83 -18.73 -11.46 -9.27
N GLU A 84 -17.72 -12.01 -9.94
CA GLU A 84 -17.77 -12.39 -11.35
C GLU A 84 -18.39 -13.79 -11.57
N GLY A 85 -18.77 -14.50 -10.51
CA GLY A 85 -19.44 -15.80 -10.57
C GLY A 85 -18.52 -16.99 -10.88
N PHE A 86 -17.20 -16.81 -10.81
CA PHE A 86 -16.23 -17.89 -10.98
C PHE A 86 -16.12 -18.82 -9.76
N VAL A 87 -16.41 -18.29 -8.57
CA VAL A 87 -16.45 -19.04 -7.30
C VAL A 87 -17.76 -18.71 -6.59
N ASP A 88 -18.29 -19.68 -5.82
CA ASP A 88 -19.34 -19.49 -4.84
C ASP A 88 -18.82 -19.94 -3.47
N ILE A 89 -18.65 -19.00 -2.55
CA ILE A 89 -18.16 -19.25 -1.18
C ILE A 89 -19.06 -20.17 -0.36
N ASN A 90 -20.29 -20.44 -0.81
CA ASN A 90 -21.19 -21.42 -0.18
C ASN A 90 -21.03 -22.83 -0.74
N ILE A 91 -20.23 -23.01 -1.79
CA ILE A 91 -19.93 -24.30 -2.40
C ILE A 91 -18.66 -24.89 -1.78
N ARG A 92 -18.66 -26.21 -1.61
CA ARG A 92 -17.51 -26.93 -1.05
C ARG A 92 -16.28 -26.73 -1.93
N ALA A 93 -15.14 -26.49 -1.31
CA ALA A 93 -13.86 -26.31 -2.02
C ALA A 93 -13.50 -27.47 -2.96
N SER A 94 -13.95 -28.70 -2.67
CA SER A 94 -13.73 -29.88 -3.52
C SER A 94 -14.53 -29.87 -4.83
N GLN A 95 -15.22 -28.79 -5.17
CA GLN A 95 -15.89 -28.60 -6.45
C GLN A 95 -15.11 -27.69 -7.41
N TYR A 96 -13.95 -27.19 -6.97
CA TYR A 96 -13.01 -26.37 -7.74
C TYR A 96 -11.67 -27.10 -7.89
#